data_AF-A0AA43EFW9-F1
#
_entry.id   AF-A0AA43EFW9-F1
#
_cell.length_a   1.000
_cell.length_b   1.000
_cell.length_c   1.000
_cell.angle_alpha   90.00
_cell.angle_beta   90.00
_cell.angle_gamma   90.00
#
_symmetry.space_group_name_H-M   'P 1'
#
loop_
_entity.id
_entity.type
_entity.pdbx_description
1 polymer ?
#
loop_
_entity_poly.entity_id
_entity_poly.type
_entity_poly.pdbx_seq_one_letter_code
_entity_poly.pdbx_strand_id
1 'polypeptide(L)'
;GYNRIETYYKAGDPASLDLAFAIHRHLIRNLGISVGEVRQGNYYILRNVGIPAVLGESSYLTHPPVEDKLRLSRAQELEAEAYFLGIVDYCRRGVPRVATILPEDSVLVEVPTLSTRFQDHGGLGIDPDGVSFSVNGETVRAHLSADGNHAAYELPWDAPNGTYEVAVCARNLGGNTSPVARTRFLLSQPPAMAAITTDPRSVPGNGGVMRVRARVLDRRGLPVADGTPVVLTTSLPPAGDGGSLRDDVRGGSVEFSLRVPAGATRDVALTIACAGRTFDARVPAGSKGGAAWRTITVRDLSSGAPVTNARVFAGDSALAMESPSGLYGFSAAATATVRAPGYRPAPVSAVGDTLRLEPWFGGALLGKRFVLDPQGGTPQQAGVGAMGLSGAHVNLRVAVYLEAFLRAAGADVRLTRTSEEVRLPEDVARLTNRYRADRYIEIRHRATTADSALSVGAYYFPGSATGEVMAREVGETFASTISVPFRGARSTVTYALQQTACPAVVVAAPSIANVDEELRLDSSAYLRQQAYGIFLGILRHYGVTGGAPLEVAIAADDPSGWMVTLDDTWTLVTGGDGMAVFGGVTDGEHHIAVRRGPVLHQQTVATGAGAARISVETGP
;
A
#
# COMPACT_ATOMS: atom_id res chain seq x y z
N GLY A 1 -19.99 -36.86 -10.75
CA GLY A 1 -19.84 -35.41 -10.53
C GLY A 1 -20.24 -35.09 -9.10
N TYR A 2 -19.93 -33.91 -8.59
CA TYR A 2 -20.57 -33.38 -7.38
C TYR A 2 -21.70 -32.44 -7.84
N ASN A 3 -22.79 -32.39 -7.09
CA ASN A 3 -23.88 -31.44 -7.34
C ASN A 3 -23.80 -30.33 -6.30
N ARG A 4 -23.95 -29.08 -6.73
CA ARG A 4 -23.98 -27.90 -5.85
C ARG A 4 -24.94 -26.86 -6.42
N ILE A 5 -25.31 -25.89 -5.60
CA ILE A 5 -26.07 -24.71 -6.05
C ILE A 5 -25.13 -23.51 -6.10
N GLU A 6 -25.10 -22.78 -7.20
CA GLU A 6 -24.39 -21.51 -7.28
C GLU A 6 -25.37 -20.40 -7.67
N THR A 7 -25.35 -19.29 -6.93
CA THR A 7 -26.10 -18.09 -7.32
C THR A 7 -25.14 -16.94 -7.48
N TYR A 8 -25.12 -16.37 -8.67
CA TYR A 8 -24.21 -15.34 -9.09
C TYR A 8 -24.86 -13.96 -9.10
N TYR A 9 -24.13 -12.95 -8.67
CA TYR A 9 -24.55 -11.55 -8.67
C TYR A 9 -23.40 -10.62 -9.12
N LYS A 10 -23.71 -9.40 -9.54
CA LYS A 10 -22.67 -8.42 -9.92
C LYS A 10 -21.84 -7.98 -8.71
N ALA A 11 -20.51 -8.02 -8.82
CA ALA A 11 -19.62 -7.52 -7.78
C ALA A 11 -19.87 -6.04 -7.45
N GLY A 12 -19.88 -5.69 -6.16
CA GLY A 12 -20.14 -4.31 -5.70
C GLY A 12 -21.59 -3.84 -5.88
N ASP A 13 -22.52 -4.74 -6.21
CA ASP A 13 -23.95 -4.45 -6.33
C ASP A 13 -24.73 -5.11 -5.18
N PRO A 14 -24.99 -4.37 -4.08
CA PRO A 14 -25.68 -4.90 -2.91
C PRO A 14 -27.14 -5.29 -3.21
N ALA A 15 -27.79 -4.61 -4.15
CA ALA A 15 -29.17 -4.92 -4.51
C ALA A 15 -29.28 -6.29 -5.20
N SER A 16 -28.32 -6.60 -6.08
CA SER A 16 -28.20 -7.92 -6.71
C SER A 16 -27.79 -9.00 -5.72
N LEU A 17 -26.98 -8.66 -4.71
CA LEU A 17 -26.61 -9.60 -3.63
C LEU A 17 -27.83 -10.01 -2.78
N ASP A 18 -28.67 -9.05 -2.40
CA ASP A 18 -29.88 -9.32 -1.62
C ASP A 18 -30.85 -10.21 -2.42
N LEU A 19 -31.03 -9.93 -3.71
CA LEU A 19 -31.80 -10.77 -4.63
C LEU A 19 -31.20 -12.19 -4.73
N ALA A 20 -29.87 -12.30 -4.79
CA ALA A 20 -29.18 -13.60 -4.87
C ALA A 20 -29.41 -14.43 -3.61
N PHE A 21 -29.31 -13.83 -2.43
CA PHE A 21 -29.59 -14.54 -1.18
C PHE A 21 -31.05 -14.94 -1.04
N ALA A 22 -32.00 -14.09 -1.44
CA ALA A 22 -33.42 -14.43 -1.43
C ALA A 22 -33.69 -15.68 -2.27
N ILE A 23 -33.18 -15.72 -3.51
CA ILE A 23 -33.34 -16.86 -4.41
C ILE A 23 -32.55 -18.09 -3.94
N HIS A 24 -31.29 -17.93 -3.52
CA HIS A 24 -30.42 -19.05 -3.14
C HIS A 24 -30.96 -19.87 -1.96
N ARG A 25 -31.57 -19.19 -0.96
CA ARG A 25 -32.17 -19.86 0.20
C ARG A 25 -33.30 -20.81 -0.20
N HIS A 26 -34.15 -20.37 -1.12
CA HIS A 26 -35.24 -21.20 -1.63
C HIS A 26 -34.73 -22.33 -2.51
N LEU A 27 -33.66 -22.12 -3.29
CA LEU A 27 -33.02 -23.18 -4.08
C LEU A 27 -32.45 -24.29 -3.19
N ILE A 28 -31.67 -23.96 -2.16
CA ILE A 28 -31.10 -24.96 -1.22
C ILE A 28 -32.22 -25.77 -0.54
N ARG A 29 -33.24 -25.06 -0.04
CA ARG A 29 -34.37 -25.68 0.69
C ARG A 29 -35.20 -26.61 -0.19
N ASN A 30 -35.59 -26.15 -1.38
CA ASN A 30 -36.53 -26.87 -2.23
C ASN A 30 -35.85 -28.02 -3.00
N LEU A 31 -34.55 -27.90 -3.32
CA LEU A 31 -33.81 -28.90 -4.09
C LEU A 31 -33.03 -29.90 -3.21
N GLY A 32 -32.82 -29.60 -1.92
CA GLY A 32 -32.18 -30.49 -0.96
C GLY A 32 -30.69 -30.75 -1.23
N ILE A 33 -29.99 -29.78 -1.83
CA ILE A 33 -28.56 -29.84 -2.16
C ILE A 33 -27.79 -29.07 -1.07
N SER A 34 -26.96 -29.74 -0.28
CA SER A 34 -26.32 -29.16 0.93
C SER A 34 -25.04 -28.36 0.66
N VAL A 35 -24.50 -28.43 -0.56
CA VAL A 35 -23.31 -27.68 -0.98
C VAL A 35 -23.78 -26.53 -1.87
N GLY A 36 -23.50 -25.29 -1.48
CA GLY A 36 -23.83 -24.14 -2.32
C GLY A 36 -23.04 -22.89 -1.97
N GLU A 37 -22.92 -22.01 -2.96
CA GLU A 37 -22.18 -20.75 -2.84
C GLU A 37 -22.98 -19.60 -3.49
N VAL A 38 -23.03 -18.45 -2.81
CA VAL A 38 -23.40 -17.18 -3.44
C VAL A 38 -22.12 -16.48 -3.85
N ARG A 39 -21.94 -16.27 -5.14
CA ARG A 39 -20.66 -15.86 -5.73
C ARG A 39 -20.83 -14.58 -6.52
N GLN A 40 -19.77 -13.78 -6.56
CA GLN A 40 -19.72 -12.70 -7.53
C GLN A 40 -19.54 -13.29 -8.93
N GLY A 41 -20.37 -12.88 -9.87
CA GLY A 41 -20.34 -13.32 -11.25
C GLY A 41 -20.14 -12.15 -12.21
N ASN A 42 -19.16 -12.26 -13.09
CA ASN A 42 -18.84 -11.25 -14.10
C ASN A 42 -19.56 -11.50 -15.44
N TYR A 43 -20.80 -11.98 -15.39
CA TYR A 43 -21.56 -12.33 -16.60
C TYR A 43 -21.99 -11.06 -17.35
N TYR A 44 -22.01 -11.12 -18.69
CA TYR A 44 -22.39 -9.98 -19.54
C TYR A 44 -23.74 -9.39 -19.12
N ILE A 45 -24.72 -10.25 -18.90
CA ILE A 45 -26.06 -9.83 -18.47
C ILE A 45 -26.01 -9.14 -17.11
N LEU A 46 -25.31 -9.70 -16.11
CA LEU A 46 -25.21 -9.12 -14.78
C LEU A 46 -24.47 -7.77 -14.78
N ARG A 47 -23.49 -7.57 -15.67
CA ARG A 47 -22.75 -6.30 -15.76
C ARG A 47 -23.56 -5.17 -16.37
N ASN A 48 -24.24 -5.47 -17.48
CA ASN A 48 -24.84 -4.47 -18.36
C ASN A 48 -26.29 -4.14 -18.02
N VAL A 49 -26.94 -4.99 -17.23
CA VAL A 49 -28.28 -4.71 -16.74
C VAL A 49 -28.17 -3.70 -15.60
N GLY A 50 -28.83 -2.54 -15.75
CA GLY A 50 -28.83 -1.44 -14.77
C GLY A 50 -29.82 -1.63 -13.62
N ILE A 51 -30.36 -2.84 -13.45
CA ILE A 51 -31.29 -3.22 -12.38
C ILE A 51 -30.72 -4.45 -11.65
N PRO A 52 -31.19 -4.74 -10.41
CA PRO A 52 -30.76 -5.94 -9.69
C PRO A 52 -30.95 -7.19 -10.54
N ALA A 53 -29.89 -7.99 -10.65
CA ALA A 53 -29.87 -9.16 -11.51
C ALA A 53 -29.08 -10.29 -10.87
N VAL A 54 -29.57 -11.52 -11.06
CA VAL A 54 -28.89 -12.73 -10.61
C VAL A 54 -28.87 -13.78 -11.71
N LEU A 55 -27.90 -14.67 -11.62
CA LEU A 55 -27.82 -15.86 -12.45
C LEU A 55 -27.75 -17.05 -11.50
N GLY A 56 -28.72 -17.95 -11.55
CA GLY A 56 -28.70 -19.16 -10.74
C GLY A 56 -28.26 -20.37 -11.56
N GLU A 57 -27.37 -21.16 -10.99
CA GLU A 57 -27.05 -22.52 -11.37
C GLU A 57 -27.59 -23.42 -10.26
N SER A 58 -28.85 -23.81 -10.42
CA SER A 58 -29.64 -24.57 -9.45
C SER A 58 -29.18 -26.01 -9.29
N SER A 59 -28.63 -26.61 -10.34
CA SER A 59 -28.12 -27.98 -10.36
C SER A 59 -27.33 -28.29 -11.64
N TYR A 60 -26.53 -29.38 -11.64
CA TYR A 60 -25.74 -29.78 -12.81
C TYR A 60 -26.37 -30.97 -13.54
N LEU A 61 -26.85 -30.74 -14.77
CA LEU A 61 -27.32 -31.79 -15.70
C LEU A 61 -26.26 -32.87 -15.99
N THR A 62 -24.99 -32.55 -15.78
CA THR A 62 -23.87 -33.49 -15.97
C THR A 62 -23.74 -34.50 -14.82
N HIS A 63 -24.58 -34.42 -13.79
CA HIS A 63 -24.66 -35.36 -12.69
C HIS A 63 -25.85 -36.31 -12.93
N PRO A 64 -25.65 -37.60 -13.26
CA PRO A 64 -26.76 -38.46 -13.73
C PRO A 64 -27.95 -38.55 -12.76
N PRO A 65 -27.76 -38.70 -11.43
CA PRO A 65 -28.88 -38.62 -10.48
C PRO A 65 -29.64 -37.29 -10.44
N VAL A 66 -29.04 -36.20 -10.92
CA VAL A 66 -29.67 -34.87 -11.03
C VAL A 66 -30.35 -34.76 -12.39
N GLU A 67 -29.71 -35.23 -13.45
CA GLU A 67 -30.32 -35.33 -14.79
C GLU A 67 -31.64 -36.12 -14.75
N ASP A 68 -31.62 -37.30 -14.12
CA ASP A 68 -32.81 -38.14 -13.95
C ASP A 68 -33.91 -37.42 -13.15
N LYS A 69 -33.52 -36.68 -12.11
CA LYS A 69 -34.46 -35.85 -11.33
C LYS A 69 -35.04 -34.73 -12.19
N LEU A 70 -34.22 -34.02 -12.96
CA LEU A 70 -34.65 -32.90 -13.81
C LEU A 70 -35.57 -33.32 -14.96
N ARG A 71 -35.63 -34.62 -15.31
CA ARG A 71 -36.64 -35.14 -16.25
C ARG A 71 -38.04 -35.20 -15.65
N LEU A 72 -38.16 -35.20 -14.32
CA LEU A 72 -39.44 -35.24 -13.63
C LEU A 72 -40.05 -33.84 -13.61
N SER A 73 -41.29 -33.71 -14.08
CA SER A 73 -42.05 -32.45 -14.01
C SER A 73 -42.03 -31.86 -12.60
N ARG A 74 -42.14 -32.72 -11.58
CA ARG A 74 -42.10 -32.30 -10.18
C ARG A 74 -40.79 -31.62 -9.77
N ALA A 75 -39.65 -32.06 -10.29
CA ALA A 75 -38.36 -31.43 -9.95
C ALA A 75 -38.22 -30.06 -10.63
N GLN A 76 -38.67 -29.95 -11.88
CA GLN A 76 -38.72 -28.66 -12.60
C GLN A 76 -39.68 -27.68 -11.92
N GLU A 77 -40.83 -28.16 -11.46
CA GLU A 77 -41.78 -27.38 -10.66
C GLU A 77 -41.16 -26.89 -9.36
N LEU A 78 -40.45 -27.74 -8.62
CA LEU A 78 -39.80 -27.37 -7.35
C LEU A 78 -38.72 -26.30 -7.54
N GLU A 79 -37.97 -26.38 -8.64
CA GLU A 79 -36.98 -25.36 -9.00
C GLU A 79 -37.63 -24.04 -9.40
N ALA A 80 -38.64 -24.07 -10.28
CA ALA A 80 -39.38 -22.88 -10.69
C ALA A 80 -40.09 -22.23 -9.48
N GLU A 81 -40.67 -23.04 -8.60
CA GLU A 81 -41.27 -22.61 -7.34
C GLU A 81 -40.21 -21.96 -6.42
N ALA A 82 -38.99 -22.50 -6.36
CA ALA A 82 -37.91 -21.89 -5.58
C ALA A 82 -37.54 -20.48 -6.08
N TYR A 83 -37.41 -20.30 -7.40
CA TYR A 83 -37.19 -18.97 -7.98
C TYR A 83 -38.39 -18.04 -7.73
N PHE A 84 -39.61 -18.51 -7.95
CA PHE A 84 -40.82 -17.73 -7.73
C PHE A 84 -40.91 -17.25 -6.28
N LEU A 85 -40.74 -18.15 -5.31
CA LEU A 85 -40.77 -17.82 -3.89
C LEU A 85 -39.66 -16.84 -3.50
N GLY A 86 -38.45 -17.02 -4.03
CA GLY A 86 -37.34 -16.09 -3.80
C GLY A 86 -37.59 -14.69 -4.36
N ILE A 87 -38.18 -14.59 -5.56
CA ILE A 87 -38.57 -13.32 -6.18
C ILE A 87 -39.71 -12.67 -5.39
N VAL A 88 -40.74 -13.42 -4.99
CA VAL A 88 -41.84 -12.91 -4.17
C VAL A 88 -41.33 -12.41 -2.82
N ASP A 89 -40.45 -13.16 -2.18
CA ASP A 89 -39.80 -12.79 -0.91
C ASP A 89 -39.01 -11.49 -1.05
N TYR A 90 -38.18 -11.36 -2.11
CA TYR A 90 -37.47 -10.12 -2.42
C TYR A 90 -38.43 -8.96 -2.68
N CYS A 91 -39.41 -9.11 -3.57
CA CYS A 91 -40.33 -8.03 -3.94
C CYS A 91 -41.25 -7.59 -2.78
N ARG A 92 -41.73 -8.51 -1.95
CA ARG A 92 -42.58 -8.19 -0.79
C ARG A 92 -41.88 -7.32 0.24
N ARG A 93 -40.56 -7.45 0.37
CA ARG A 93 -39.75 -6.62 1.26
C ARG A 93 -39.59 -5.18 0.74
N GLY A 94 -39.97 -4.90 -0.52
CA GLY A 94 -39.77 -3.61 -1.19
C GLY A 94 -38.29 -3.34 -1.50
N VAL A 95 -37.99 -2.46 -2.47
CA VAL A 95 -36.62 -2.04 -2.76
C VAL A 95 -36.55 -0.51 -2.68
N PRO A 96 -35.71 0.07 -1.81
CA PRO A 96 -35.57 1.52 -1.73
C PRO A 96 -34.84 2.07 -2.97
N ARG A 97 -35.00 3.38 -3.24
CA ARG A 97 -34.28 4.10 -4.30
C ARG A 97 -33.55 5.32 -3.76
N VAL A 98 -32.38 5.59 -4.31
CA VAL A 98 -31.69 6.89 -4.16
C VAL A 98 -32.19 7.81 -5.27
N ALA A 99 -32.94 8.86 -4.92
CA ALA A 99 -33.60 9.74 -5.88
C ALA A 99 -32.66 10.84 -6.41
N THR A 100 -31.79 11.38 -5.56
CA THR A 100 -30.87 12.47 -5.90
C THR A 100 -29.62 12.40 -5.04
N ILE A 101 -28.46 12.80 -5.58
CA ILE A 101 -27.24 13.08 -4.80
C ILE A 101 -26.73 14.46 -5.20
N LEU A 102 -26.55 15.36 -4.24
CA LEU A 102 -26.03 16.71 -4.45
C LEU A 102 -24.70 16.89 -3.73
N PRO A 103 -23.74 17.65 -4.30
CA PRO A 103 -23.77 18.31 -5.61
C PRO A 103 -23.53 17.34 -6.78
N GLU A 104 -24.04 17.66 -7.97
CA GLU A 104 -23.92 16.84 -9.19
C GLU A 104 -23.05 17.51 -10.25
N ASP A 105 -22.00 16.82 -10.72
CA ASP A 105 -21.10 17.21 -11.82
C ASP A 105 -20.71 18.71 -11.83
N SER A 106 -20.33 19.23 -10.66
CA SER A 106 -20.11 20.66 -10.44
C SER A 106 -18.66 21.02 -10.08
N VAL A 107 -18.24 22.24 -10.39
CA VAL A 107 -17.00 22.85 -9.87
C VAL A 107 -17.36 23.82 -8.76
N LEU A 108 -16.82 23.60 -7.57
CA LEU A 108 -17.17 24.34 -6.35
C LEU A 108 -15.96 25.07 -5.81
N VAL A 109 -16.20 26.29 -5.35
CA VAL A 109 -15.22 27.14 -4.64
C VAL A 109 -15.49 27.21 -3.13
N GLU A 110 -16.49 26.46 -2.66
CA GLU A 110 -16.87 26.33 -1.25
C GLU A 110 -17.10 24.86 -0.90
N VAL A 111 -16.91 24.50 0.37
CA VAL A 111 -17.11 23.13 0.86
C VAL A 111 -18.61 22.83 0.87
N PRO A 112 -19.08 21.82 0.12
CA PRO A 112 -20.50 21.49 0.10
C PRO A 112 -20.89 20.59 1.28
N THR A 113 -22.17 20.67 1.67
CA THR A 113 -22.84 19.53 2.33
C THR A 113 -23.25 18.55 1.24
N LEU A 114 -22.79 17.30 1.34
CA LEU A 114 -23.27 16.23 0.49
C LEU A 114 -24.65 15.82 1.00
N SER A 115 -25.63 15.71 0.11
CA SER A 115 -26.98 15.31 0.52
C SER A 115 -27.61 14.36 -0.47
N THR A 116 -28.47 13.50 0.06
CA THR A 116 -29.19 12.49 -0.70
C THR A 116 -30.62 12.37 -0.22
N ARG A 117 -31.52 11.98 -1.14
CA ARG A 117 -32.92 11.70 -0.85
C ARG A 117 -33.25 10.25 -1.19
N PHE A 118 -33.92 9.57 -0.27
CA PHE A 118 -34.39 8.20 -0.43
C PHE A 118 -35.89 8.15 -0.72
N GLN A 119 -36.30 7.09 -1.41
CA GLN A 119 -37.70 6.74 -1.63
C GLN A 119 -37.88 5.25 -1.31
N ASP A 120 -38.56 4.93 -0.20
CA ASP A 120 -38.92 3.55 0.13
C ASP A 120 -40.27 3.16 -0.50
N HIS A 121 -40.21 2.30 -1.52
CA HIS A 121 -41.40 1.82 -2.21
C HIS A 121 -42.12 0.70 -1.43
N GLY A 122 -41.49 0.12 -0.40
CA GLY A 122 -42.09 -0.89 0.48
C GLY A 122 -42.88 -0.32 1.66
N GLY A 123 -42.68 0.96 1.98
CA GLY A 123 -43.34 1.67 3.09
C GLY A 123 -42.92 1.19 4.49
N LEU A 124 -41.87 0.37 4.60
CA LEU A 124 -41.36 -0.15 5.87
C LEU A 124 -40.41 0.83 6.55
N GLY A 125 -39.80 1.76 5.79
CA GLY A 125 -38.81 2.71 6.25
C GLY A 125 -37.38 2.29 5.89
N ILE A 126 -36.48 3.28 5.84
CA ILE A 126 -35.03 3.06 5.67
C ILE A 126 -34.43 2.62 6.99
N ASP A 127 -33.63 1.55 6.95
CA ASP A 127 -32.83 1.11 8.08
C ASP A 127 -31.68 2.11 8.31
N PRO A 128 -31.61 2.78 9.48
CA PRO A 128 -30.56 3.74 9.77
C PRO A 128 -29.15 3.16 9.68
N ASP A 129 -28.97 1.88 10.02
CA ASP A 129 -27.68 1.18 9.94
C ASP A 129 -27.40 0.62 8.53
N GLY A 130 -28.41 0.68 7.66
CA GLY A 130 -28.39 0.21 6.29
C GLY A 130 -28.01 1.26 5.24
N VAL A 131 -27.72 2.50 5.65
CA VAL A 131 -27.29 3.58 4.74
C VAL A 131 -25.78 3.54 4.54
N SER A 132 -25.37 3.33 3.30
CA SER A 132 -23.96 3.45 2.89
C SER A 132 -23.78 4.73 2.07
N PHE A 133 -22.89 5.60 2.56
CA PHE A 133 -22.49 6.83 1.90
C PHE A 133 -20.97 6.77 1.79
N SER A 134 -20.40 6.94 0.61
CA SER A 134 -18.94 6.94 0.44
C SER A 134 -18.45 8.12 -0.38
N VAL A 135 -17.24 8.57 -0.02
CA VAL A 135 -16.53 9.68 -0.65
C VAL A 135 -15.14 9.18 -1.01
N ASN A 136 -14.76 9.25 -2.28
CA ASN A 136 -13.51 8.71 -2.83
C ASN A 136 -13.27 7.23 -2.49
N GLY A 137 -14.35 6.45 -2.37
CA GLY A 137 -14.32 5.03 -2.02
C GLY A 137 -14.29 4.74 -0.52
N GLU A 138 -14.16 5.75 0.35
CA GLU A 138 -14.20 5.59 1.80
C GLU A 138 -15.63 5.80 2.32
N THR A 139 -16.11 4.88 3.16
CA THR A 139 -17.45 4.99 3.75
C THR A 139 -17.45 6.05 4.85
N VAL A 140 -18.40 7.00 4.77
CA VAL A 140 -18.60 8.08 5.73
C VAL A 140 -19.93 7.94 6.46
N ARG A 141 -20.02 8.45 7.68
CA ARG A 141 -21.25 8.42 8.47
C ARG A 141 -22.11 9.65 8.16
N ALA A 142 -23.12 9.47 7.32
CA ALA A 142 -24.12 10.50 7.05
C ALA A 142 -25.18 10.58 8.17
N HIS A 143 -25.69 11.77 8.44
CA HIS A 143 -26.83 11.99 9.32
C HIS A 143 -28.12 11.70 8.57
N LEU A 144 -28.84 10.67 9.01
CA LEU A 144 -30.18 10.38 8.52
C LEU A 144 -31.20 11.31 9.21
N SER A 145 -32.09 11.90 8.44
CA SER A 145 -33.21 12.70 8.95
C SER A 145 -34.16 11.84 9.79
N ALA A 146 -34.92 12.46 10.69
CA ALA A 146 -35.86 11.75 11.57
C ALA A 146 -36.95 10.99 10.81
N ASP A 147 -37.30 11.42 9.60
CA ASP A 147 -38.26 10.74 8.72
C ASP A 147 -37.62 9.62 7.87
N GLY A 148 -36.30 9.42 7.96
CA GLY A 148 -35.58 8.39 7.22
C GLY A 148 -35.40 8.65 5.72
N ASN A 149 -35.86 9.79 5.20
CA ASN A 149 -35.91 10.04 3.76
C ASN A 149 -34.74 10.87 3.22
N HIS A 150 -33.92 11.45 4.08
CA HIS A 150 -32.78 12.27 3.67
C HIS A 150 -31.56 11.89 4.47
N ALA A 151 -30.42 11.78 3.80
CA ALA A 151 -29.14 11.74 4.50
C ALA A 151 -28.25 12.90 4.06
N ALA A 152 -27.56 13.49 5.02
CA ALA A 152 -26.62 14.56 4.77
C ALA A 152 -25.28 14.25 5.43
N TYR A 153 -24.22 14.55 4.71
CA TYR A 153 -22.86 14.48 5.21
C TYR A 153 -22.20 15.82 4.95
N GLU A 154 -21.87 16.53 6.02
CA GLU A 154 -21.07 17.73 5.91
C GLU A 154 -19.65 17.32 5.55
N LEU A 155 -19.22 17.66 4.33
CA LEU A 155 -17.82 17.49 3.98
C LEU A 155 -17.02 18.33 4.98
N PRO A 156 -15.96 17.80 5.59
CA PRO A 156 -15.20 18.53 6.60
C PRO A 156 -14.79 19.91 6.07
N TRP A 157 -14.86 20.94 6.92
CA TRP A 157 -14.51 22.31 6.50
C TRP A 157 -13.08 22.40 5.94
N ASP A 158 -12.20 21.49 6.39
CA ASP A 158 -10.81 21.30 6.00
C ASP A 158 -10.64 20.32 4.82
N ALA A 159 -11.71 19.98 4.11
CA ALA A 159 -11.67 19.12 2.93
C ALA A 159 -10.70 19.68 1.86
N PRO A 160 -9.69 18.90 1.44
CA PRO A 160 -8.69 19.32 0.47
C PRO A 160 -9.28 19.70 -0.88
N ASN A 161 -8.62 20.61 -1.59
CA ASN A 161 -8.92 20.82 -3.00
C ASN A 161 -8.67 19.53 -3.79
N GLY A 162 -9.55 19.22 -4.74
CA GLY A 162 -9.46 18.00 -5.54
C GLY A 162 -10.79 17.54 -6.10
N THR A 163 -10.74 16.47 -6.90
CA THR A 163 -11.95 15.79 -7.41
C THR A 163 -12.47 14.83 -6.36
N TYR A 164 -13.78 14.84 -6.15
CA TYR A 164 -14.49 13.97 -5.23
C TYR A 164 -15.46 13.07 -6.00
N GLU A 165 -15.38 11.76 -5.78
CA GLU A 165 -16.38 10.79 -6.21
C GLU A 165 -17.27 10.42 -5.03
N VAL A 166 -18.59 10.43 -5.23
CA VAL A 166 -19.57 10.13 -4.17
C VAL A 166 -20.43 8.95 -4.62
N ALA A 167 -20.62 7.97 -3.74
CA ALA A 167 -21.51 6.85 -3.97
C ALA A 167 -22.45 6.60 -2.78
N VAL A 168 -23.71 6.28 -3.06
CA VAL A 168 -24.74 6.11 -2.02
C VAL A 168 -25.64 4.91 -2.34
N CYS A 169 -25.94 4.10 -1.33
CA CYS A 169 -27.08 3.17 -1.32
C CYS A 169 -27.73 3.12 0.06
N ALA A 170 -28.95 2.61 0.13
CA ALA A 170 -29.66 2.46 1.39
C ALA A 170 -30.41 1.12 1.45
N ARG A 171 -30.45 0.51 2.63
CA ARG A 171 -31.27 -0.67 2.91
C ARG A 171 -32.56 -0.27 3.61
N ASN A 172 -33.66 -0.94 3.29
CA ASN A 172 -34.91 -0.78 4.03
C ASN A 172 -35.01 -1.77 5.20
N LEU A 173 -35.98 -1.56 6.09
CA LEU A 173 -36.22 -2.44 7.24
C LEU A 173 -36.65 -3.87 6.84
N GLY A 174 -37.05 -4.08 5.58
CA GLY A 174 -37.29 -5.40 4.99
C GLY A 174 -36.01 -6.17 4.61
N GLY A 175 -34.85 -5.53 4.67
CA GLY A 175 -33.54 -6.13 4.41
C GLY A 175 -33.02 -5.96 2.98
N ASN A 176 -33.74 -5.27 2.09
CA ASN A 176 -33.31 -5.06 0.71
C ASN A 176 -32.61 -3.71 0.54
N THR A 177 -31.53 -3.73 -0.24
CA THR A 177 -30.68 -2.57 -0.52
C THR A 177 -30.96 -1.99 -1.90
N SER A 178 -30.92 -0.66 -2.03
CA SER A 178 -30.99 0.04 -3.32
C SER A 178 -29.76 -0.26 -4.18
N PRO A 179 -29.86 -0.14 -5.50
CA PRO A 179 -28.68 0.02 -6.35
C PRO A 179 -27.82 1.20 -5.87
N VAL A 180 -26.51 1.13 -6.15
CA VAL A 180 -25.56 2.21 -5.82
C VAL A 180 -25.72 3.34 -6.83
N ALA A 181 -26.11 4.51 -6.34
CA ALA A 181 -26.10 5.76 -7.11
C ALA A 181 -24.75 6.48 -6.93
N ARG A 182 -24.28 7.18 -7.97
CA ARG A 182 -22.95 7.85 -7.97
C ARG A 182 -23.04 9.26 -8.53
N THR A 183 -22.14 10.13 -8.08
CA THR A 183 -21.90 11.47 -8.63
C THR A 183 -20.44 11.89 -8.42
N ARG A 184 -20.00 12.98 -9.02
CA ARG A 184 -18.67 13.58 -8.81
C ARG A 184 -18.74 15.10 -8.79
N PHE A 185 -17.78 15.74 -8.13
CA PHE A 185 -17.58 17.19 -8.19
C PHE A 185 -16.10 17.57 -8.00
N LEU A 186 -15.71 18.78 -8.38
CA LEU A 186 -14.36 19.34 -8.19
C LEU A 186 -14.42 20.45 -7.15
N LEU A 187 -13.67 20.34 -6.05
CA LEU A 187 -13.44 21.42 -5.10
C LEU A 187 -12.14 22.15 -5.45
N SER A 188 -12.24 23.41 -5.90
CA SER A 188 -11.10 24.20 -6.39
C SER A 188 -11.14 25.61 -5.78
N GLN A 189 -10.67 25.75 -4.54
CA GLN A 189 -10.53 27.07 -3.92
C GLN A 189 -9.25 27.78 -4.38
N PRO A 190 -9.30 29.09 -4.70
CA PRO A 190 -8.15 29.82 -5.21
C PRO A 190 -7.09 30.09 -4.13
N PRO A 191 -5.82 30.34 -4.52
CA PRO A 191 -4.80 30.85 -3.62
C PRO A 191 -5.23 32.15 -2.91
N ALA A 192 -5.08 32.17 -1.59
CA ALA A 192 -5.36 33.33 -0.75
C ALA A 192 -4.19 33.71 0.17
N MET A 193 -3.37 32.73 0.56
CA MET A 193 -2.25 32.91 1.48
C MET A 193 -1.03 32.13 0.97
N ALA A 194 0.17 32.56 1.36
CA ALA A 194 1.36 31.73 1.24
C ALA A 194 2.12 31.72 2.56
N ALA A 195 2.40 30.53 3.08
CA ALA A 195 3.31 30.37 4.20
C ALA A 195 4.72 30.20 3.64
N ILE A 196 5.54 31.22 3.82
CA ILE A 196 6.94 31.23 3.40
C ILE A 196 7.78 30.82 4.60
N THR A 197 8.44 29.67 4.50
CA THR A 197 9.37 29.19 5.52
C THR A 197 10.76 29.08 4.92
N THR A 198 11.77 29.49 5.68
CA THR A 198 13.15 29.32 5.29
C THR A 198 13.88 28.38 6.21
N ASP A 199 14.86 27.69 5.64
CA ASP A 199 15.80 26.86 6.39
C ASP A 199 17.23 27.20 5.95
N PRO A 200 18.01 27.91 6.79
CA PRO A 200 17.70 28.30 8.16
C PRO A 200 16.66 29.43 8.24
N ARG A 201 16.06 29.62 9.44
CA ARG A 201 15.08 30.70 9.71
C ARG A 201 15.69 32.12 9.70
N SER A 202 17.00 32.24 9.81
CA SER A 202 17.75 33.49 9.73
C SER A 202 18.89 33.36 8.73
N VAL A 203 19.29 34.46 8.11
CA VAL A 203 20.36 34.45 7.10
C VAL A 203 21.66 33.99 7.78
N PRO A 204 22.29 32.90 7.31
CA PRO A 204 23.48 32.36 7.94
C PRO A 204 24.67 33.30 7.71
N GLY A 205 25.17 33.92 8.78
CA GLY A 205 26.26 34.90 8.69
C GLY A 205 27.59 34.31 8.21
N ASN A 206 27.79 32.99 8.36
CA ASN A 206 28.91 32.25 7.80
C ASN A 206 28.72 31.86 6.32
N GLY A 207 27.60 32.23 5.69
CA GLY A 207 27.25 31.88 4.32
C GLY A 207 26.70 30.45 4.18
N GLY A 208 26.49 30.00 2.95
CA GLY A 208 26.02 28.65 2.61
C GLY A 208 24.81 28.66 1.68
N VAL A 209 23.90 27.71 1.86
CA VAL A 209 22.62 27.64 1.14
C VAL A 209 21.47 27.70 2.12
N MET A 210 20.47 28.49 1.72
CA MET A 210 19.21 28.67 2.42
C MET A 210 18.09 28.16 1.51
N ARG A 211 17.22 27.33 2.06
CA ARG A 211 16.01 26.89 1.37
C ARG A 211 14.87 27.86 1.65
N VAL A 212 14.03 28.07 0.65
CA VAL A 212 12.76 28.80 0.76
C VAL A 212 11.66 27.87 0.29
N ARG A 213 10.77 27.48 1.19
CA ARG A 213 9.55 26.75 0.86
C ARG A 213 8.37 27.71 0.93
N ALA A 214 7.58 27.76 -0.14
CA ALA A 214 6.32 28.49 -0.16
C ALA A 214 5.17 27.47 -0.25
N ARG A 215 4.41 27.35 0.85
CA ARG A 215 3.16 26.58 0.86
C ARG A 215 2.04 27.50 0.42
N VAL A 216 1.42 27.20 -0.72
CA VAL A 216 0.33 28.01 -1.29
C VAL A 216 -0.98 27.50 -0.71
N LEU A 217 -1.70 28.38 -0.03
CA LEU A 217 -2.86 28.05 0.78
C LEU A 217 -4.08 28.81 0.29
N ASP A 218 -5.24 28.18 0.39
CA ASP A 218 -6.53 28.84 0.21
C ASP A 218 -6.90 29.68 1.45
N ARG A 219 -8.08 30.31 1.42
CA ARG A 219 -8.57 31.17 2.52
C ARG A 219 -8.81 30.41 3.84
N ARG A 220 -8.89 29.08 3.79
CA ARG A 220 -9.07 28.20 4.95
C ARG A 220 -7.73 27.70 5.51
N GLY A 221 -6.61 28.04 4.85
CA GLY A 221 -5.29 27.55 5.23
C GLY A 221 -4.97 26.14 4.69
N LEU A 222 -5.73 25.64 3.71
CA LEU A 222 -5.49 24.34 3.09
C LEU A 222 -4.64 24.47 1.82
N PRO A 223 -3.84 23.45 1.46
CA PRO A 223 -2.97 23.55 0.30
C PRO A 223 -3.74 23.57 -1.03
N VAL A 224 -3.37 24.50 -1.91
CA VAL A 224 -3.85 24.54 -3.30
C VAL A 224 -3.03 23.58 -4.14
N ALA A 225 -3.64 22.62 -4.82
CA ALA A 225 -2.94 21.57 -5.57
C ALA A 225 -3.44 21.45 -7.03
N ASP A 226 -3.68 22.59 -7.67
CA ASP A 226 -4.23 22.69 -9.04
C ASP A 226 -3.19 23.00 -10.13
N GLY A 227 -1.89 22.96 -9.77
CA GLY A 227 -0.81 23.31 -10.70
C GLY A 227 -0.60 24.82 -10.88
N THR A 228 -1.13 25.64 -9.98
CA THR A 228 -0.89 27.10 -10.00
C THR A 228 0.61 27.44 -10.11
N PRO A 229 1.04 28.30 -11.05
CA PRO A 229 2.43 28.72 -11.17
C PRO A 229 2.84 29.70 -10.07
N VAL A 230 4.08 29.57 -9.60
CA VAL A 230 4.68 30.40 -8.53
C VAL A 230 6.04 30.95 -8.96
N VAL A 231 6.28 32.22 -8.66
CA VAL A 231 7.57 32.90 -8.91
C VAL A 231 8.12 33.49 -7.61
N LEU A 232 9.40 33.24 -7.31
CA LEU A 232 10.15 33.85 -6.22
C LEU A 232 11.00 35.02 -6.73
N THR A 233 10.92 36.17 -6.07
CA THR A 233 11.80 37.33 -6.28
C THR A 233 12.61 37.59 -5.01
N THR A 234 13.93 37.73 -5.15
CA THR A 234 14.86 37.97 -4.04
C THR A 234 16.20 38.55 -4.52
N SER A 235 17.00 39.10 -3.60
CA SER A 235 18.35 39.61 -3.87
C SER A 235 19.43 38.51 -3.91
N LEU A 236 19.12 37.29 -3.47
CA LEU A 236 20.06 36.17 -3.49
C LEU A 236 19.95 35.38 -4.80
N PRO A 237 21.07 34.94 -5.39
CA PRO A 237 21.02 34.08 -6.56
C PRO A 237 20.52 32.66 -6.18
N PRO A 238 19.90 31.94 -7.12
CA PRO A 238 19.56 30.54 -6.91
C PRO A 238 20.82 29.70 -6.69
N ALA A 239 20.68 28.62 -5.91
CA ALA A 239 21.77 27.69 -5.63
C ALA A 239 21.88 26.62 -6.72
N GLY A 240 23.11 26.33 -7.15
CA GLY A 240 23.43 25.33 -8.19
C GLY A 240 23.42 25.91 -9.61
N ASP A 241 24.08 25.23 -10.54
CA ASP A 241 24.09 25.61 -11.95
C ASP A 241 22.71 25.37 -12.59
N GLY A 242 22.11 26.40 -13.21
CA GLY A 242 20.80 26.31 -13.85
C GLY A 242 19.57 26.45 -12.92
N GLY A 243 19.74 26.94 -11.68
CA GLY A 243 18.64 27.12 -10.76
C GLY A 243 17.57 28.11 -11.24
N SER A 244 16.29 27.75 -11.08
CA SER A 244 15.11 28.57 -11.42
C SER A 244 14.46 29.16 -10.17
N LEU A 245 13.94 30.38 -10.28
CA LEU A 245 13.08 31.02 -9.27
C LEU A 245 11.59 30.97 -9.68
N ARG A 246 11.21 30.01 -10.53
CA ARG A 246 9.84 29.72 -10.94
C ARG A 246 9.58 28.21 -10.91
N ASP A 247 8.45 27.81 -10.35
CA ASP A 247 7.97 26.41 -10.32
C ASP A 247 6.43 26.36 -10.21
N ASP A 248 5.83 25.22 -10.50
CA ASP A 248 4.37 24.99 -10.40
C ASP A 248 4.02 24.23 -9.11
N VAL A 249 2.92 24.61 -8.47
CA VAL A 249 2.52 24.02 -7.19
C VAL A 249 2.21 22.53 -7.34
N ARG A 250 2.94 21.71 -6.60
CA ARG A 250 2.76 20.26 -6.51
C ARG A 250 2.57 19.87 -5.05
N GLY A 251 1.48 19.18 -4.74
CA GLY A 251 1.14 18.81 -3.36
C GLY A 251 0.99 20.01 -2.43
N GLY A 252 0.65 21.19 -2.94
CA GLY A 252 0.42 22.38 -2.11
C GLY A 252 1.62 23.28 -1.84
N SER A 253 2.80 22.97 -2.38
CA SER A 253 3.99 23.81 -2.16
C SER A 253 4.93 23.87 -3.36
N VAL A 254 5.81 24.88 -3.34
CA VAL A 254 7.00 24.99 -4.17
C VAL A 254 8.22 25.23 -3.29
N GLU A 255 9.40 24.83 -3.76
CA GLU A 255 10.66 25.01 -3.05
C GLU A 255 11.74 25.64 -3.94
N PHE A 256 12.49 26.57 -3.37
CA PHE A 256 13.62 27.24 -4.00
C PHE A 256 14.86 27.11 -3.10
N SER A 257 16.04 27.02 -3.70
CA SER A 257 17.32 27.04 -2.97
C SER A 257 18.10 28.28 -3.35
N LEU A 258 18.60 29.03 -2.36
CA LEU A 258 19.30 30.31 -2.54
C LEU A 258 20.72 30.23 -1.98
N ARG A 259 21.69 30.82 -2.67
CA ARG A 259 23.09 30.90 -2.19
C ARG A 259 23.28 32.16 -1.35
N VAL A 260 23.75 31.98 -0.12
CA VAL A 260 24.04 33.05 0.84
C VAL A 260 25.55 33.30 0.88
N PRO A 261 26.02 34.52 0.63
CA PRO A 261 27.45 34.85 0.72
C PRO A 261 27.95 34.82 2.18
N ALA A 262 29.19 34.42 2.38
CA ALA A 262 29.83 34.51 3.70
C ALA A 262 29.92 35.99 4.16
N GLY A 263 29.69 36.24 5.44
CA GLY A 263 29.62 37.60 5.99
C GLY A 263 28.29 38.31 5.75
N ALA A 264 27.24 37.59 5.34
CA ALA A 264 25.90 38.15 5.21
C ALA A 264 25.41 38.70 6.56
N THR A 265 25.18 40.01 6.60
CA THR A 265 24.81 40.77 7.81
C THR A 265 23.51 41.53 7.65
N ARG A 266 22.86 41.42 6.48
CA ARG A 266 21.62 42.10 6.15
C ARG A 266 20.47 41.11 6.02
N ASP A 267 19.28 41.58 6.33
CA ASP A 267 18.05 40.87 6.08
C ASP A 267 17.86 40.60 4.58
N VAL A 268 17.22 39.48 4.25
CA VAL A 268 16.89 39.11 2.88
C VAL A 268 15.38 39.20 2.69
N ALA A 269 14.95 39.99 1.70
CA ALA A 269 13.56 40.04 1.27
C ALA A 269 13.24 38.90 0.29
N LEU A 270 12.08 38.29 0.46
CA LEU A 270 11.53 37.24 -0.39
C LEU A 270 10.11 37.66 -0.79
N THR A 271 9.81 37.65 -2.09
CA THR A 271 8.45 37.89 -2.59
C THR A 271 8.01 36.70 -3.42
N ILE A 272 6.93 36.04 -3.01
CA ILE A 272 6.28 34.96 -3.74
C ILE A 272 5.08 35.52 -4.50
N ALA A 273 5.02 35.33 -5.82
CA ALA A 273 3.88 35.72 -6.66
C ALA A 273 3.16 34.49 -7.21
N CYS A 274 1.84 34.40 -7.03
CA CYS A 274 0.99 33.37 -7.63
C CYS A 274 -0.46 33.85 -7.80
N ALA A 275 -1.14 33.43 -8.87
CA ALA A 275 -2.53 33.79 -9.18
C ALA A 275 -2.87 35.30 -9.02
N GLY A 276 -1.97 36.19 -9.43
CA GLY A 276 -2.14 37.65 -9.34
C GLY A 276 -1.98 38.24 -7.94
N ARG A 277 -1.56 37.45 -6.95
CA ARG A 277 -1.26 37.88 -5.57
C ARG A 277 0.23 37.82 -5.31
N THR A 278 0.70 38.65 -4.37
CA THR A 278 2.07 38.64 -3.87
C THR A 278 2.09 38.45 -2.36
N PHE A 279 3.06 37.68 -1.88
CA PHE A 279 3.28 37.39 -0.47
C PHE A 279 4.73 37.67 -0.13
N ASP A 280 4.95 38.63 0.76
CA ASP A 280 6.28 39.05 1.15
C ASP A 280 6.69 38.38 2.47
N ALA A 281 7.96 38.00 2.54
CA ALA A 281 8.62 37.56 3.75
C ALA A 281 9.99 38.23 3.87
N ARG A 282 10.45 38.37 5.10
CA ARG A 282 11.79 38.85 5.42
C ARG A 282 12.51 37.83 6.27
N VAL A 283 13.68 37.42 5.82
CA VAL A 283 14.59 36.56 6.58
C VAL A 283 15.56 37.47 7.32
N PRO A 284 15.54 37.52 8.66
CA PRO A 284 16.42 38.39 9.42
C PRO A 284 17.87 37.92 9.32
N ALA A 285 18.82 38.85 9.38
CA ALA A 285 20.23 38.51 9.53
C ALA A 285 20.47 37.68 10.82
N GLY A 286 21.25 36.60 10.73
CA GLY A 286 21.58 35.78 11.89
C GLY A 286 22.39 36.55 12.94
N SER A 287 22.05 36.36 14.22
CA SER A 287 22.79 36.93 15.35
C SER A 287 24.16 36.26 15.53
N LYS A 288 25.19 37.03 15.90
CA LYS A 288 26.49 36.48 16.31
C LYS A 288 26.31 35.64 17.58
N GLY A 289 26.53 34.32 17.51
CA GLY A 289 26.56 33.42 18.68
C GLY A 289 25.70 32.15 18.61
N GLY A 290 24.92 31.92 17.55
CA GLY A 290 24.22 30.65 17.34
C GLY A 290 25.14 29.51 16.86
N ALA A 291 24.73 28.26 17.07
CA ALA A 291 25.42 27.10 16.50
C ALA A 291 25.54 27.28 14.97
N ALA A 292 26.76 27.13 14.45
CA ALA A 292 27.08 27.44 13.06
C ALA A 292 26.14 26.70 12.10
N TRP A 293 25.59 27.42 11.12
CA TRP A 293 24.82 26.80 10.06
C TRP A 293 25.74 25.91 9.23
N ARG A 294 25.39 24.64 9.13
CA ARG A 294 26.14 23.64 8.38
C ARG A 294 25.38 23.34 7.09
N THR A 295 26.11 23.15 6.02
CA THR A 295 25.55 22.60 4.78
C THR A 295 26.31 21.35 4.40
N ILE A 296 25.62 20.40 3.80
CA ILE A 296 26.21 19.18 3.27
C ILE A 296 25.55 18.84 1.95
N THR A 297 26.36 18.53 0.95
CA THR A 297 25.84 18.01 -0.31
C THR A 297 25.82 16.49 -0.20
N VAL A 298 24.65 15.88 -0.27
CA VAL A 298 24.49 14.43 -0.23
C VAL A 298 24.38 13.91 -1.64
N ARG A 299 25.38 13.12 -2.04
CA ARG A 299 25.49 12.52 -3.37
C ARG A 299 25.51 11.02 -3.24
N ASP A 300 24.97 10.34 -4.24
CA ASP A 300 25.12 8.92 -4.40
C ASP A 300 26.61 8.61 -4.67
N LEU A 301 27.20 7.67 -3.92
CA LEU A 301 28.62 7.35 -4.03
C LEU A 301 29.02 6.85 -5.42
N SER A 302 28.14 6.10 -6.07
CA SER A 302 28.41 5.43 -7.35
C SER A 302 28.21 6.35 -8.55
N SER A 303 27.12 7.12 -8.58
CA SER A 303 26.70 7.93 -9.73
C SER A 303 27.02 9.42 -9.59
N GLY A 304 27.22 9.92 -8.37
CA GLY A 304 27.34 11.36 -8.10
C GLY A 304 26.02 12.14 -8.26
N ALA A 305 24.88 11.45 -8.48
CA ALA A 305 23.57 12.10 -8.49
C ALA A 305 23.21 12.63 -7.09
N PRO A 306 22.43 13.73 -6.97
CA PRO A 306 21.95 14.18 -5.67
C PRO A 306 20.97 13.16 -5.06
N VAL A 307 21.16 12.82 -3.79
CA VAL A 307 20.22 11.95 -3.04
C VAL A 307 19.13 12.85 -2.48
N THR A 308 17.95 12.80 -3.09
CA THR A 308 16.90 13.80 -2.85
C THR A 308 15.94 13.46 -1.71
N ASN A 309 15.91 12.21 -1.28
CA ASN A 309 15.07 11.67 -0.21
C ASN A 309 15.84 11.41 1.10
N ALA A 310 17.05 11.98 1.24
CA ALA A 310 17.84 11.85 2.45
C ALA A 310 17.29 12.71 3.59
N ARG A 311 17.65 12.33 4.81
CA ARG A 311 17.33 13.05 6.05
C ARG A 311 18.57 13.09 6.93
N VAL A 312 18.81 14.22 7.56
CA VAL A 312 19.92 14.42 8.51
C VAL A 312 19.37 14.27 9.92
N PHE A 313 20.03 13.49 10.78
CA PHE A 313 19.61 13.17 12.14
C PHE A 313 20.67 13.55 13.17
N ALA A 314 20.25 13.90 14.39
CA ALA A 314 21.07 13.88 15.59
C ALA A 314 20.38 12.98 16.64
N GLY A 315 21.00 11.84 16.96
CA GLY A 315 20.29 10.74 17.61
C GLY A 315 19.10 10.30 16.75
N ASP A 316 17.92 10.20 17.36
CA ASP A 316 16.67 9.86 16.67
C ASP A 316 15.91 11.08 16.11
N SER A 317 16.40 12.30 16.36
CA SER A 317 15.73 13.53 15.93
C SER A 317 16.19 13.93 14.52
N ALA A 318 15.24 14.04 13.59
CA ALA A 318 15.51 14.58 12.26
C ALA A 318 15.75 16.10 12.30
N LEU A 319 16.91 16.53 11.83
CA LEU A 319 17.36 17.93 11.75
C LEU A 319 17.03 18.59 10.40
N ALA A 320 17.08 17.84 9.31
CA ALA A 320 16.76 18.31 7.97
C ALA A 320 16.17 17.17 7.14
N MET A 321 15.23 17.47 6.25
CA MET A 321 14.54 16.47 5.44
C MET A 321 14.46 16.91 3.98
N GLU A 322 14.62 15.93 3.07
CA GLU A 322 14.29 15.95 1.63
C GLU A 322 14.85 17.16 0.87
N SER A 323 15.71 16.96 -0.13
CA SER A 323 16.28 18.07 -0.90
C SER A 323 16.31 17.75 -2.39
N PRO A 324 15.55 18.45 -3.26
CA PRO A 324 15.59 18.21 -4.70
C PRO A 324 16.99 18.36 -5.33
N SER A 325 17.85 19.18 -4.72
CA SER A 325 19.23 19.42 -5.16
C SER A 325 20.26 18.53 -4.46
N GLY A 326 19.84 17.68 -3.51
CA GLY A 326 20.72 16.93 -2.62
C GLY A 326 21.50 17.79 -1.63
N LEU A 327 21.18 19.09 -1.52
CA LEU A 327 21.83 20.00 -0.59
C LEU A 327 21.00 20.17 0.68
N TYR A 328 21.58 19.79 1.82
CA TYR A 328 20.91 19.80 3.11
C TYR A 328 21.61 20.82 4.01
N GLY A 329 20.82 21.72 4.59
CA GLY A 329 21.28 22.65 5.60
C GLY A 329 20.76 22.22 6.97
N PHE A 330 21.57 22.35 8.01
CA PHE A 330 21.18 22.00 9.38
C PHE A 330 22.03 22.75 10.40
N SER A 331 21.51 22.90 11.62
CA SER A 331 22.28 23.38 12.78
C SER A 331 22.47 22.22 13.75
N ALA A 332 23.71 21.89 14.09
CA ALA A 332 24.01 20.83 15.05
C ALA A 332 25.24 21.18 15.89
N ALA A 333 25.11 21.04 17.21
CA ALA A 333 26.22 21.09 18.16
C ALA A 333 26.95 19.75 18.31
N ALA A 334 26.32 18.64 17.89
CA ALA A 334 26.82 17.27 17.99
C ALA A 334 27.10 16.65 16.60
N THR A 335 27.59 15.40 16.59
CA THR A 335 27.69 14.55 15.39
C THR A 335 26.30 14.27 14.80
N ALA A 336 26.16 14.46 13.49
CA ALA A 336 24.93 14.19 12.75
C ALA A 336 25.11 12.95 11.85
N THR A 337 24.03 12.26 11.52
CA THR A 337 24.01 11.10 10.62
C THR A 337 23.02 11.33 9.49
N VAL A 338 23.41 11.07 8.25
CA VAL A 338 22.51 11.11 7.11
C VAL A 338 21.96 9.71 6.85
N ARG A 339 20.64 9.58 6.71
CA ARG A 339 19.94 8.34 6.34
C ARG A 339 19.07 8.59 5.11
N ALA A 340 19.00 7.64 4.19
CA ALA A 340 18.12 7.71 3.02
C ALA A 340 17.67 6.28 2.63
N PRO A 341 16.42 6.08 2.18
CA PRO A 341 15.99 4.78 1.64
C PRO A 341 16.92 4.33 0.50
N GLY A 342 17.44 3.11 0.59
CA GLY A 342 18.40 2.55 -0.36
C GLY A 342 19.86 2.88 -0.09
N TYR A 343 20.18 3.56 1.01
CA TYR A 343 21.55 3.93 1.36
C TYR A 343 21.93 3.53 2.79
N ARG A 344 23.20 3.18 2.97
CA ARG A 344 23.81 3.00 4.30
C ARG A 344 23.78 4.35 5.06
N PRO A 345 23.36 4.37 6.33
CA PRO A 345 23.54 5.54 7.18
C PRO A 345 25.01 5.96 7.24
N ALA A 346 25.28 7.26 7.16
CA ALA A 346 26.66 7.77 7.23
C ALA A 346 26.78 8.99 8.15
N PRO A 347 27.81 9.04 9.02
CA PRO A 347 28.05 10.19 9.87
C PRO A 347 28.51 11.39 9.03
N VAL A 348 28.17 12.59 9.47
CA VAL A 348 28.65 13.83 8.87
C VAL A 348 30.03 14.17 9.39
N SER A 349 31.06 13.92 8.57
CA SER A 349 32.48 14.11 8.94
C SER A 349 32.91 15.58 8.98
N ALA A 350 32.52 16.40 7.99
CA ALA A 350 32.93 17.81 7.88
C ALA A 350 31.81 18.71 7.30
N VAL A 351 31.85 20.01 7.62
CA VAL A 351 30.88 21.01 7.15
C VAL A 351 31.25 21.49 5.75
N GLY A 352 30.28 21.61 4.85
CA GLY A 352 30.48 22.16 3.49
C GLY A 352 30.93 21.12 2.47
N ASP A 353 31.26 19.91 2.92
CA ASP A 353 31.71 18.82 2.06
C ASP A 353 30.56 18.08 1.37
N THR A 354 30.95 17.30 0.36
CA THR A 354 30.06 16.34 -0.29
C THR A 354 30.13 15.01 0.46
N LEU A 355 29.06 14.66 1.18
CA LEU A 355 28.89 13.31 1.72
C LEU A 355 28.41 12.40 0.60
N ARG A 356 29.15 11.32 0.39
CA ARG A 356 28.80 10.28 -0.57
C ARG A 356 28.18 9.11 0.16
N LEU A 357 26.89 8.88 -0.02
CA LEU A 357 26.20 7.74 0.58
C LEU A 357 26.41 6.50 -0.26
N GLU A 358 26.83 5.42 0.40
CA GLU A 358 26.95 4.12 -0.23
C GLU A 358 25.56 3.49 -0.36
N PRO A 359 25.12 3.16 -1.58
CA PRO A 359 23.83 2.53 -1.78
C PRO A 359 23.86 1.06 -1.33
N TRP A 360 22.78 0.62 -0.67
CA TRP A 360 22.60 -0.78 -0.29
C TRP A 360 22.69 -1.68 -1.52
N PHE A 361 23.45 -2.78 -1.41
CA PHE A 361 23.65 -3.76 -2.47
C PHE A 361 24.11 -3.13 -3.80
N GLY A 362 24.98 -2.12 -3.73
CA GLY A 362 25.48 -1.40 -4.91
C GLY A 362 24.39 -0.62 -5.65
N GLY A 363 23.25 -0.36 -5.01
CA GLY A 363 22.12 0.37 -5.58
C GLY A 363 21.29 -0.43 -6.58
N ALA A 364 21.41 -1.76 -6.57
CA ALA A 364 20.72 -2.64 -7.52
C ALA A 364 19.20 -2.41 -7.60
N LEU A 365 18.58 -2.02 -6.48
CA LEU A 365 17.15 -1.78 -6.36
C LEU A 365 16.74 -0.29 -6.35
N LEU A 366 17.69 0.65 -6.41
CA LEU A 366 17.38 2.09 -6.37
C LEU A 366 16.43 2.50 -7.51
N GLY A 367 15.29 3.08 -7.13
CA GLY A 367 14.28 3.56 -8.08
C GLY A 367 13.58 2.47 -8.89
N LYS A 368 13.86 1.18 -8.63
CA LYS A 368 13.16 0.07 -9.26
C LYS A 368 11.74 0.00 -8.75
N ARG A 369 10.79 -0.16 -9.64
CA ARG A 369 9.37 -0.21 -9.34
C ARG A 369 8.88 -1.64 -9.21
N PHE A 370 8.39 -2.02 -8.04
CA PHE A 370 7.83 -3.34 -7.81
C PHE A 370 6.34 -3.26 -7.59
N VAL A 371 5.59 -4.19 -8.17
CA VAL A 371 4.23 -4.46 -7.74
C VAL A 371 4.18 -5.80 -7.01
N LEU A 372 3.65 -5.76 -5.80
CA LEU A 372 3.42 -6.94 -4.99
C LEU A 372 1.93 -7.25 -5.00
N ASP A 373 1.57 -8.46 -5.44
CA ASP A 373 0.21 -8.95 -5.48
C ASP A 373 -0.02 -10.05 -4.44
N PRO A 374 -0.50 -9.71 -3.23
CA PRO A 374 -0.93 -10.74 -2.30
C PRO A 374 -2.20 -11.40 -2.81
N GLN A 375 -2.11 -12.65 -3.30
CA GLN A 375 -3.23 -13.36 -3.92
C GLN A 375 -4.48 -13.38 -3.03
N GLY A 376 -5.65 -13.13 -3.63
CA GLY A 376 -6.96 -13.29 -3.00
C GLY A 376 -7.68 -11.97 -2.73
N GLY A 377 -8.15 -11.82 -1.49
CA GLY A 377 -9.12 -10.80 -1.07
C GLY A 377 -10.32 -11.42 -0.38
N THR A 378 -10.58 -12.72 -0.62
CA THR A 378 -11.56 -13.51 0.13
C THR A 378 -11.02 -14.92 0.42
N PRO A 379 -11.56 -15.58 1.47
CA PRO A 379 -11.32 -17.00 1.74
C PRO A 379 -11.49 -17.92 0.52
N GLN A 380 -12.49 -17.66 -0.33
CA GLN A 380 -12.80 -18.49 -1.50
C GLN A 380 -11.71 -18.44 -2.59
N GLN A 381 -10.90 -17.37 -2.64
CA GLN A 381 -9.91 -17.16 -3.70
C GLN A 381 -8.52 -17.69 -3.34
N ALA A 382 -8.12 -17.58 -2.08
CA ALA A 382 -6.82 -18.06 -1.60
C ALA A 382 -6.93 -19.41 -0.87
N GLY A 383 -8.16 -19.82 -0.55
CA GLY A 383 -8.44 -20.99 0.27
C GLY A 383 -8.33 -20.67 1.76
N VAL A 384 -8.78 -21.65 2.54
CA VAL A 384 -8.80 -21.60 4.00
C VAL A 384 -8.04 -22.81 4.51
N GLY A 385 -7.21 -22.59 5.52
CA GLY A 385 -6.57 -23.68 6.26
C GLY A 385 -7.59 -24.54 6.99
N ALA A 386 -7.14 -25.66 7.52
CA ALA A 386 -8.01 -26.58 8.25
C ALA A 386 -8.63 -25.91 9.50
N MET A 387 -7.94 -24.93 10.08
CA MET A 387 -8.37 -24.20 11.27
C MET A 387 -9.06 -22.86 10.97
N GLY A 388 -9.35 -22.55 9.70
CA GLY A 388 -10.07 -21.33 9.34
C GLY A 388 -9.18 -20.14 8.92
N LEU A 389 -7.84 -20.26 8.96
CA LEU A 389 -6.96 -19.17 8.55
C LEU A 389 -7.08 -18.94 7.04
N SER A 390 -7.42 -17.71 6.65
CA SER A 390 -7.55 -17.33 5.24
C SER A 390 -6.15 -17.15 4.62
N GLY A 391 -5.90 -17.84 3.51
CA GLY A 391 -4.65 -17.64 2.75
C GLY A 391 -4.49 -16.19 2.28
N ALA A 392 -5.60 -15.49 2.01
CA ALA A 392 -5.58 -14.10 1.57
C ALA A 392 -4.98 -13.17 2.64
N HIS A 393 -5.29 -13.43 3.90
CA HIS A 393 -4.78 -12.67 5.03
C HIS A 393 -3.26 -12.83 5.20
N VAL A 394 -2.79 -14.09 5.14
CA VAL A 394 -1.36 -14.41 5.24
C VAL A 394 -0.57 -13.79 4.08
N ASN A 395 -1.07 -13.89 2.85
CA ASN A 395 -0.43 -13.31 1.67
C ASN A 395 -0.21 -11.80 1.82
N LEU A 396 -1.20 -11.08 2.36
CA LEU A 396 -1.11 -9.64 2.59
C LEU A 396 -0.03 -9.30 3.62
N ARG A 397 0.05 -10.03 4.74
CA ARG A 397 1.08 -9.80 5.77
C ARG A 397 2.49 -9.99 5.23
N VAL A 398 2.73 -11.05 4.46
CA VAL A 398 4.04 -11.30 3.81
C VAL A 398 4.36 -10.18 2.80
N ALA A 399 3.38 -9.73 2.02
CA ALA A 399 3.58 -8.63 1.07
C ALA A 399 3.99 -7.32 1.74
N VAL A 400 3.39 -6.98 2.89
CA VAL A 400 3.74 -5.77 3.67
C VAL A 400 5.17 -5.84 4.20
N TYR A 401 5.61 -7.00 4.72
CA TYR A 401 6.99 -7.15 5.16
C TYR A 401 7.97 -7.08 3.98
N LEU A 402 7.63 -7.70 2.84
CA LEU A 402 8.46 -7.62 1.64
C LEU A 402 8.55 -6.19 1.10
N GLU A 403 7.45 -5.43 1.14
CA GLU A 403 7.44 -4.01 0.80
C GLU A 403 8.45 -3.23 1.65
N ALA A 404 8.45 -3.44 2.96
CA ALA A 404 9.38 -2.75 3.86
C ALA A 404 10.85 -3.01 3.49
N PHE A 405 11.22 -4.27 3.21
CA PHE A 405 12.58 -4.62 2.78
C PHE A 405 12.95 -4.01 1.43
N LEU A 406 12.05 -4.08 0.44
CA LEU A 406 12.28 -3.49 -0.87
C LEU A 406 12.43 -1.96 -0.80
N ARG A 407 11.59 -1.28 -0.02
CA ARG A 407 11.70 0.18 0.21
C ARG A 407 12.98 0.56 0.95
N ALA A 408 13.40 -0.24 1.94
CA ALA A 408 14.68 -0.04 2.62
C ALA A 408 15.87 -0.18 1.66
N ALA A 409 15.77 -1.04 0.65
CA ALA A 409 16.72 -1.15 -0.47
C ALA A 409 16.58 -0.04 -1.53
N GLY A 410 15.65 0.91 -1.33
CA GLY A 410 15.43 2.08 -2.19
C GLY A 410 14.56 1.83 -3.42
N ALA A 411 13.83 0.71 -3.44
CA ALA A 411 12.81 0.45 -4.45
C ALA A 411 11.53 1.26 -4.19
N ASP A 412 10.80 1.57 -5.25
CA ASP A 412 9.43 2.09 -5.14
C ASP A 412 8.43 0.94 -5.30
N VAL A 413 7.63 0.69 -4.27
CA VAL A 413 6.78 -0.50 -4.19
C VAL A 413 5.32 -0.10 -4.23
N ARG A 414 4.48 -0.92 -4.84
CA ARG A 414 3.02 -0.77 -4.76
C ARG A 414 2.36 -2.12 -4.54
N LEU A 415 1.52 -2.22 -3.53
CA LEU A 415 0.67 -3.39 -3.35
C LEU A 415 -0.56 -3.26 -4.25
N THR A 416 -1.02 -4.39 -4.80
CA THR A 416 -2.27 -4.42 -5.57
C THR A 416 -3.49 -4.19 -4.69
N ARG A 417 -3.43 -4.62 -3.42
CA ARG A 417 -4.42 -4.37 -2.36
C ARG A 417 -3.73 -4.15 -1.03
N THR A 418 -4.33 -3.34 -0.16
CA THR A 418 -3.87 -3.08 1.21
C THR A 418 -4.86 -3.57 2.27
N SER A 419 -5.95 -4.21 1.84
CA SER A 419 -7.01 -4.79 2.68
C SER A 419 -7.48 -6.13 2.08
N GLU A 420 -8.52 -6.73 2.66
CA GLU A 420 -9.20 -7.92 2.13
C GLU A 420 -10.17 -7.55 0.99
N GLU A 421 -9.80 -6.61 0.13
CA GLU A 421 -10.54 -6.31 -1.09
C GLU A 421 -10.21 -7.33 -2.19
N VAL A 422 -11.23 -7.73 -2.95
CA VAL A 422 -11.02 -8.54 -4.15
C VAL A 422 -10.61 -7.64 -5.30
N ARG A 423 -9.44 -7.92 -5.89
CA ARG A 423 -8.98 -7.22 -7.10
C ARG A 423 -9.13 -8.12 -8.30
N LEU A 424 -9.72 -7.57 -9.37
CA LEU A 424 -9.79 -8.28 -10.63
C LEU A 424 -8.38 -8.42 -11.20
N PRO A 425 -8.03 -9.56 -11.83
CA PRO A 425 -6.72 -9.72 -12.47
C PRO A 425 -6.42 -8.64 -13.52
N GLU A 426 -7.46 -8.11 -14.18
CA GLU A 426 -7.38 -6.97 -15.09
C GLU A 426 -6.95 -5.68 -14.39
N ASP A 427 -7.47 -5.41 -13.20
CA ASP A 427 -7.13 -4.23 -12.39
C ASP A 427 -5.71 -4.35 -11.86
N VAL A 428 -5.30 -5.56 -11.49
CA VAL A 428 -3.91 -5.88 -11.12
C VAL A 428 -2.97 -5.61 -12.28
N ALA A 429 -3.26 -6.14 -13.48
CA ALA A 429 -2.44 -5.91 -14.67
C ALA A 429 -2.41 -4.43 -15.06
N ARG A 430 -3.57 -3.75 -15.05
CA ARG A 430 -3.70 -2.32 -15.38
C ARG A 430 -2.95 -1.45 -14.39
N LEU A 431 -3.07 -1.72 -13.09
CA LEU A 431 -2.30 -1.03 -12.05
C LEU A 431 -0.81 -1.22 -12.30
N THR A 432 -0.37 -2.46 -12.51
CA THR A 432 1.03 -2.80 -12.76
C THR A 432 1.60 -2.09 -13.97
N ASN A 433 0.88 -2.12 -15.09
CA ASN A 433 1.30 -1.49 -16.34
C ASN A 433 1.28 0.04 -16.26
N ARG A 434 0.26 0.63 -15.63
CA ARG A 434 0.16 2.10 -15.43
C ARG A 434 1.26 2.61 -14.51
N TYR A 435 1.58 1.86 -13.47
CA TYR A 435 2.70 2.12 -12.58
C TYR A 435 4.06 1.92 -13.27
N ARG A 436 4.06 1.26 -14.44
CA ARG A 436 5.26 0.88 -15.20
C ARG A 436 6.25 0.11 -14.32
N ALA A 437 5.72 -0.88 -13.60
CA ALA A 437 6.51 -1.72 -12.72
C ALA A 437 7.68 -2.36 -13.51
N ASP A 438 8.86 -2.41 -12.90
CA ASP A 438 9.99 -3.18 -13.40
C ASP A 438 9.79 -4.67 -13.14
N ARG A 439 9.10 -5.04 -12.06
CA ARG A 439 8.76 -6.42 -11.70
C ARG A 439 7.38 -6.54 -11.08
N TYR A 440 6.73 -7.65 -11.36
CA TYR A 440 5.51 -8.09 -10.69
C TYR A 440 5.77 -9.37 -9.89
N ILE A 441 5.30 -9.41 -8.64
CA ILE A 441 5.49 -10.55 -7.74
C ILE A 441 4.17 -10.87 -7.07
N GLU A 442 3.56 -11.99 -7.44
CA GLU A 442 2.38 -12.53 -6.75
C GLU A 442 2.83 -13.44 -5.61
N ILE A 443 2.28 -13.21 -4.41
CA ILE A 443 2.58 -13.97 -3.20
C ILE A 443 1.36 -14.82 -2.85
N ARG A 444 1.55 -16.12 -2.67
CA ARG A 444 0.45 -17.04 -2.36
C ARG A 444 0.81 -18.14 -1.36
N HIS A 445 -0.11 -18.43 -0.46
CA HIS A 445 -0.23 -19.66 0.28
C HIS A 445 -1.42 -20.42 -0.31
N ARG A 446 -1.20 -21.64 -0.79
CA ARG A 446 -2.29 -22.46 -1.37
C ARG A 446 -3.02 -23.21 -0.26
N ALA A 447 -4.32 -23.47 -0.40
CA ALA A 447 -5.01 -24.46 0.42
C ALA A 447 -5.10 -25.80 -0.34
N THR A 448 -4.03 -26.58 -0.32
CA THR A 448 -3.95 -27.91 -0.96
C THR A 448 -3.41 -28.99 -0.03
N THR A 449 -4.02 -30.18 -0.04
CA THR A 449 -3.67 -31.31 0.82
C THR A 449 -2.72 -32.32 0.16
N ALA A 450 -2.19 -32.04 -1.03
CA ALA A 450 -1.27 -32.95 -1.72
C ALA A 450 0.09 -33.06 -1.02
N ASP A 451 0.87 -34.11 -1.29
CA ASP A 451 2.26 -34.30 -0.78
C ASP A 451 3.21 -33.11 -1.10
N SER A 452 2.80 -32.24 -2.02
CA SER A 452 3.44 -30.94 -2.31
C SER A 452 3.25 -29.85 -1.28
N ALA A 453 2.38 -30.07 -0.31
CA ALA A 453 1.90 -29.04 0.58
C ALA A 453 3.05 -28.35 1.32
N LEU A 454 4.13 -29.05 1.65
CA LEU A 454 5.24 -28.50 2.44
C LEU A 454 6.43 -28.01 1.60
N SER A 455 6.19 -27.45 0.42
CA SER A 455 7.27 -27.00 -0.48
C SER A 455 6.98 -25.66 -1.14
N VAL A 456 8.06 -24.94 -1.48
CA VAL A 456 7.95 -23.71 -2.26
C VAL A 456 7.82 -24.04 -3.75
N GLY A 457 6.88 -23.39 -4.41
CA GLY A 457 6.75 -23.35 -5.86
C GLY A 457 7.00 -21.94 -6.39
N ALA A 458 7.63 -21.82 -7.55
CA ALA A 458 7.77 -20.55 -8.23
C ALA A 458 7.37 -20.68 -9.70
N TYR A 459 6.66 -19.69 -10.21
CA TYR A 459 6.07 -19.76 -11.54
C TYR A 459 6.29 -18.51 -12.36
N TYR A 460 6.36 -18.69 -13.67
CA TYR A 460 6.61 -17.64 -14.66
C TYR A 460 5.81 -17.89 -15.94
N PHE A 461 5.69 -16.88 -16.80
CA PHE A 461 5.00 -17.03 -18.08
C PHE A 461 5.85 -17.83 -19.11
N PRO A 462 5.31 -18.83 -19.83
CA PRO A 462 6.04 -19.56 -20.87
C PRO A 462 6.71 -18.62 -21.89
N GLY A 463 8.00 -18.81 -22.15
CA GLY A 463 8.78 -17.97 -23.07
C GLY A 463 9.35 -16.70 -22.45
N SER A 464 9.01 -16.36 -21.19
CA SER A 464 9.66 -15.27 -20.47
C SER A 464 10.98 -15.73 -19.86
N ALA A 465 12.09 -15.57 -20.60
CA ALA A 465 13.42 -15.95 -20.12
C ALA A 465 13.78 -15.25 -18.79
N THR A 466 13.52 -13.94 -18.68
CA THR A 466 13.76 -13.20 -17.44
C THR A 466 12.83 -13.64 -16.31
N GLY A 467 11.56 -13.97 -16.61
CA GLY A 467 10.63 -14.50 -15.63
C GLY A 467 11.05 -15.88 -15.12
N GLU A 468 11.57 -16.75 -15.99
CA GLU A 468 12.09 -18.06 -15.62
C GLU A 468 13.25 -17.97 -14.64
N VAL A 469 14.25 -17.14 -14.98
CA VAL A 469 15.41 -16.90 -14.11
C VAL A 469 14.95 -16.35 -12.76
N MET A 470 14.09 -15.31 -12.77
CA MET A 470 13.55 -14.72 -11.55
C MET A 470 12.80 -15.74 -10.70
N ALA A 471 11.92 -16.56 -11.29
CA ALA A 471 11.18 -17.57 -10.54
C ALA A 471 12.11 -18.61 -9.92
N ARG A 472 13.16 -19.01 -10.65
CA ARG A 472 14.15 -19.98 -10.14
C ARG A 472 14.91 -19.41 -8.96
N GLU A 473 15.46 -18.22 -9.10
CA GLU A 473 16.30 -17.61 -8.07
C GLU A 473 15.50 -17.19 -6.84
N VAL A 474 14.32 -16.57 -7.04
CA VAL A 474 13.43 -16.21 -5.95
C VAL A 474 12.91 -17.45 -5.23
N GLY A 475 12.47 -18.46 -5.98
CA GLY A 475 11.93 -19.70 -5.41
C GLY A 475 12.97 -20.51 -4.64
N GLU A 476 14.17 -20.68 -5.19
CA GLU A 476 15.26 -21.44 -4.57
C GLU A 476 15.75 -20.75 -3.29
N THR A 477 15.98 -19.43 -3.34
CA THR A 477 16.43 -18.67 -2.16
C THR A 477 15.35 -18.61 -1.08
N PHE A 478 14.08 -18.43 -1.46
CA PHE A 478 12.96 -18.47 -0.51
C PHE A 478 12.86 -19.83 0.18
N ALA A 479 12.87 -20.93 -0.58
CA ALA A 479 12.79 -22.29 -0.05
C ALA A 479 13.92 -22.61 0.94
N SER A 480 15.16 -22.24 0.57
CA SER A 480 16.33 -22.41 1.43
C SER A 480 16.21 -21.61 2.73
N THR A 481 15.70 -20.37 2.66
CA THR A 481 15.56 -19.48 3.82
C THR A 481 14.59 -20.01 4.87
N ILE A 482 13.51 -20.68 4.46
CA ILE A 482 12.53 -21.27 5.39
C ILE A 482 12.69 -22.78 5.59
N SER A 483 13.80 -23.33 5.08
CA SER A 483 14.20 -24.73 5.20
C SER A 483 13.15 -25.74 4.71
N VAL A 484 12.55 -25.47 3.54
CA VAL A 484 11.63 -26.39 2.87
C VAL A 484 12.10 -26.73 1.45
N PRO A 485 11.66 -27.86 0.85
CA PRO A 485 12.03 -28.19 -0.52
C PRO A 485 11.54 -27.15 -1.55
N PHE A 486 12.37 -26.89 -2.58
CA PHE A 486 11.97 -26.14 -3.77
C PHE A 486 11.56 -27.10 -4.90
N ARG A 487 10.41 -26.86 -5.53
CA ARG A 487 9.89 -27.74 -6.62
C ARG A 487 10.32 -27.33 -8.03
N GLY A 488 11.32 -26.46 -8.13
CA GLY A 488 11.79 -25.88 -9.38
C GLY A 488 10.87 -24.77 -9.90
N ALA A 489 11.43 -23.90 -10.74
CA ALA A 489 10.66 -22.93 -11.49
C ALA A 489 9.85 -23.63 -12.57
N ARG A 490 8.55 -23.33 -12.65
CA ARG A 490 7.65 -23.95 -13.63
C ARG A 490 6.91 -22.88 -14.39
N SER A 491 6.77 -23.06 -15.70
CA SER A 491 5.94 -22.15 -16.47
C SER A 491 4.46 -22.36 -16.13
N THR A 492 3.69 -21.28 -16.13
CA THR A 492 2.24 -21.29 -15.98
C THR A 492 1.63 -20.06 -16.63
N VAL A 493 0.33 -20.11 -16.90
CA VAL A 493 -0.39 -19.06 -17.63
C VAL A 493 -1.47 -18.43 -16.75
N THR A 494 -1.08 -17.69 -15.71
CA THR A 494 -2.04 -16.84 -14.99
C THR A 494 -2.22 -15.51 -15.74
N TYR A 495 -3.37 -14.88 -15.54
CA TYR A 495 -3.70 -13.62 -16.20
C TYR A 495 -2.65 -12.53 -15.92
N ALA A 496 -2.25 -12.36 -14.65
CA ALA A 496 -1.24 -11.37 -14.30
C ALA A 496 0.11 -11.67 -14.98
N LEU A 497 0.57 -12.92 -14.95
CA LEU A 497 1.82 -13.32 -15.63
C LEU A 497 1.80 -13.05 -17.14
N GLN A 498 0.64 -13.18 -17.78
CA GLN A 498 0.49 -12.95 -19.22
C GLN A 498 0.34 -11.47 -19.59
N GLN A 499 -0.29 -10.66 -18.74
CA GLN A 499 -0.79 -9.33 -19.11
C GLN A 499 0.02 -8.17 -18.52
N THR A 500 0.91 -8.43 -17.58
CA THR A 500 1.87 -7.43 -17.14
C THR A 500 2.98 -7.27 -18.17
N ALA A 501 3.31 -6.03 -18.53
CA ALA A 501 4.35 -5.71 -19.50
C ALA A 501 5.78 -5.95 -18.99
N CYS A 502 5.94 -6.26 -17.70
CA CYS A 502 7.22 -6.51 -17.05
C CYS A 502 7.42 -7.99 -16.71
N PRO A 503 8.66 -8.43 -16.42
CA PRO A 503 8.89 -9.76 -15.87
C PRO A 503 8.09 -9.97 -14.59
N ALA A 504 7.34 -11.07 -14.58
CA ALA A 504 6.34 -11.38 -13.58
C ALA A 504 6.57 -12.78 -13.04
N VAL A 505 6.44 -12.96 -11.73
CA VAL A 505 6.56 -14.27 -11.07
C VAL A 505 5.46 -14.46 -10.05
N VAL A 506 5.10 -15.73 -9.83
CA VAL A 506 4.26 -16.16 -8.71
C VAL A 506 5.14 -16.96 -7.77
N VAL A 507 5.21 -16.53 -6.51
CA VAL A 507 5.92 -17.23 -5.44
C VAL A 507 4.88 -17.87 -4.53
N ALA A 508 4.82 -19.20 -4.57
CA ALA A 508 3.93 -20.01 -3.77
C ALA A 508 4.68 -20.58 -2.56
N ALA A 509 4.32 -20.07 -1.38
CA ALA A 509 4.72 -20.62 -0.10
C ALA A 509 4.06 -21.99 0.15
N PRO A 510 4.53 -22.74 1.16
CA PRO A 510 3.86 -23.94 1.61
C PRO A 510 2.36 -23.73 1.91
N SER A 511 1.63 -24.83 1.84
CA SER A 511 0.18 -24.87 1.83
C SER A 511 -0.40 -24.62 3.22
N ILE A 512 -1.33 -23.67 3.28
CA ILE A 512 -2.11 -23.37 4.50
C ILE A 512 -3.07 -24.51 4.88
N ALA A 513 -3.36 -25.45 3.97
CA ALA A 513 -4.19 -26.61 4.31
C ALA A 513 -3.44 -27.66 5.14
N ASN A 514 -2.11 -27.55 5.30
CA ASN A 514 -1.35 -28.36 6.23
C ASN A 514 -1.38 -27.71 7.62
N VAL A 515 -1.75 -28.47 8.65
CA VAL A 515 -1.94 -27.95 10.01
C VAL A 515 -0.65 -27.42 10.63
N ASP A 516 0.47 -28.12 10.46
CA ASP A 516 1.77 -27.70 11.01
C ASP A 516 2.24 -26.39 10.36
N GLU A 517 2.00 -26.23 9.06
CA GLU A 517 2.27 -24.98 8.37
C GLU A 517 1.32 -23.86 8.83
N GLU A 518 0.02 -24.12 8.92
CA GLU A 518 -0.98 -23.15 9.39
C GLU A 518 -0.62 -22.60 10.79
N LEU A 519 -0.11 -23.45 11.70
CA LEU A 519 0.38 -23.03 13.01
C LEU A 519 1.60 -22.09 12.94
N ARG A 520 2.52 -22.33 11.99
CA ARG A 520 3.70 -21.45 11.80
C ARG A 520 3.31 -20.09 11.24
N LEU A 521 2.27 -20.03 10.41
CA LEU A 521 1.81 -18.80 9.74
C LEU A 521 1.20 -17.76 10.69
N ASP A 522 0.89 -18.12 11.94
CA ASP A 522 0.49 -17.16 12.96
C ASP A 522 1.68 -16.29 13.44
N SER A 523 2.90 -16.84 13.39
CA SER A 523 4.13 -16.19 13.86
C SER A 523 4.59 -15.05 12.94
N SER A 524 4.66 -13.84 13.50
CA SER A 524 5.21 -12.69 12.76
C SER A 524 6.70 -12.84 12.42
N ALA A 525 7.47 -13.58 13.22
CA ALA A 525 8.86 -13.91 12.92
C ALA A 525 8.94 -14.77 11.66
N TYR A 526 8.10 -15.81 11.57
CA TYR A 526 8.06 -16.70 10.42
C TYR A 526 7.62 -15.98 9.15
N LEU A 527 6.57 -15.16 9.20
CA LEU A 527 6.12 -14.38 8.04
C LEU A 527 7.17 -13.35 7.56
N ARG A 528 7.91 -12.72 8.48
CA ARG A 528 9.04 -11.84 8.11
C ARG A 528 10.18 -12.62 7.49
N GLN A 529 10.50 -13.81 8.01
CA GLN A 529 11.51 -14.68 7.43
C GLN A 529 11.14 -15.09 6.00
N GLN A 530 9.85 -15.40 5.73
CA GLN A 530 9.38 -15.65 4.37
C GLN A 530 9.62 -14.44 3.45
N ALA A 531 9.17 -13.26 3.88
CA ALA A 531 9.34 -12.03 3.12
C ALA A 531 10.84 -11.71 2.87
N TYR A 532 11.69 -11.94 3.86
CA TYR A 532 13.12 -11.74 3.74
C TYR A 532 13.77 -12.73 2.76
N GLY A 533 13.36 -14.00 2.77
CA GLY A 533 13.82 -14.98 1.78
C GLY A 533 13.42 -14.62 0.34
N ILE A 534 12.20 -14.11 0.15
CA ILE A 534 11.76 -13.58 -1.15
C ILE A 534 12.61 -12.37 -1.55
N PHE A 535 12.87 -11.45 -0.62
CA PHE A 535 13.72 -10.27 -0.83
C PHE A 535 15.15 -10.63 -1.28
N LEU A 536 15.80 -11.58 -0.58
CA LEU A 536 17.14 -12.07 -0.96
C LEU A 536 17.13 -12.71 -2.35
N GLY A 537 16.07 -13.42 -2.69
CA GLY A 537 15.87 -13.98 -4.03
C GLY A 537 15.74 -12.91 -5.11
N ILE A 538 15.07 -11.79 -4.82
CA ILE A 538 14.97 -10.64 -5.73
C ILE A 538 16.36 -9.99 -5.90
N LEU A 539 17.10 -9.81 -4.82
CA LEU A 539 18.47 -9.28 -4.88
C LEU A 539 19.36 -10.15 -5.79
N ARG A 540 19.32 -11.47 -5.62
CA ARG A 540 20.02 -12.43 -6.49
C ARG A 540 19.64 -12.24 -7.95
N HIS A 541 18.35 -12.08 -8.26
CA HIS A 541 17.87 -11.79 -9.62
C HIS A 541 18.37 -10.49 -10.22
N TYR A 542 18.67 -9.49 -9.38
CA TYR A 542 19.32 -8.26 -9.80
C TYR A 542 20.86 -8.35 -9.82
N GLY A 543 21.42 -9.57 -9.73
CA GLY A 543 22.86 -9.81 -9.79
C GLY A 543 23.59 -9.55 -8.49
N VAL A 544 22.86 -9.33 -7.38
CA VAL A 544 23.47 -9.20 -6.05
C VAL A 544 23.75 -10.61 -5.53
N THR A 545 24.96 -11.09 -5.77
CA THR A 545 25.46 -12.34 -5.18
C THR A 545 25.88 -12.05 -3.75
N GLY A 546 25.17 -12.64 -2.77
CA GLY A 546 25.22 -12.22 -1.37
C GLY A 546 26.57 -12.32 -0.68
N GLY A 547 26.77 -11.47 0.33
CA GLY A 547 27.76 -11.67 1.38
C GLY A 547 27.29 -12.70 2.42
N ALA A 548 28.21 -13.14 3.28
CA ALA A 548 27.98 -14.23 4.21
C ALA A 548 26.84 -13.92 5.20
N PRO A 549 26.08 -14.93 5.66
CA PRO A 549 24.99 -14.69 6.60
C PRO A 549 25.53 -14.22 7.95
N LEU A 550 24.83 -13.27 8.54
CA LEU A 550 25.03 -12.81 9.90
C LEU A 550 23.90 -13.37 10.78
N GLU A 551 24.26 -14.29 11.66
CA GLU A 551 23.39 -14.92 12.62
C GLU A 551 23.46 -14.19 13.97
N VAL A 552 22.32 -13.73 14.47
CA VAL A 552 22.19 -13.13 15.80
C VAL A 552 21.33 -14.06 16.65
N ALA A 553 21.95 -14.65 17.67
CA ALA A 553 21.33 -15.53 18.65
C ALA A 553 20.99 -14.74 19.92
N ILE A 554 19.75 -14.86 20.40
CA ILE A 554 19.31 -14.25 21.64
C ILE A 554 19.43 -15.28 22.77
N ALA A 555 20.32 -15.00 23.74
CA ALA A 555 20.45 -15.77 24.95
C ALA A 555 19.59 -15.13 26.05
N ALA A 556 18.33 -15.59 26.13
CA ALA A 556 17.31 -15.14 27.07
C ALA A 556 16.45 -16.31 27.55
N ASP A 557 15.81 -16.19 28.71
CA ASP A 557 14.83 -17.19 29.20
C ASP A 557 13.65 -17.37 28.23
N ASP A 558 13.19 -16.27 27.63
CA ASP A 558 12.28 -16.29 26.49
C ASP A 558 12.93 -15.58 25.30
N PRO A 559 13.48 -16.36 24.35
CA PRO A 559 14.23 -15.80 23.22
C PRO A 559 13.32 -15.41 22.05
N SER A 560 11.99 -15.58 22.17
CA SER A 560 11.03 -15.25 21.12
C SER A 560 10.58 -13.78 21.14
N GLY A 561 10.27 -13.23 19.97
CA GLY A 561 9.70 -11.89 19.85
C GLY A 561 10.69 -10.74 20.05
N TRP A 562 12.00 -10.99 20.03
CA TRP A 562 13.01 -9.94 20.08
C TRP A 562 13.20 -9.32 18.70
N MET A 563 13.21 -7.99 18.63
CA MET A 563 13.52 -7.26 17.41
C MET A 563 15.04 -7.14 17.27
N VAL A 564 15.59 -7.63 16.17
CA VAL A 564 17.01 -7.48 15.82
C VAL A 564 17.10 -6.55 14.62
N THR A 565 17.83 -5.45 14.73
CA THR A 565 18.00 -4.46 13.66
C THR A 565 19.47 -4.31 13.28
N LEU A 566 19.78 -4.47 12.00
CA LEU A 566 21.10 -4.31 11.40
C LEU A 566 21.22 -2.94 10.71
N ASP A 567 22.28 -2.20 11.02
CA ASP A 567 22.64 -0.88 10.47
C ASP A 567 21.46 0.11 10.48
N ASP A 568 20.69 0.10 11.57
CA ASP A 568 19.46 0.89 11.77
C ASP A 568 18.41 0.75 10.65
N THR A 569 18.54 -0.27 9.80
CA THR A 569 17.78 -0.38 8.54
C THR A 569 17.00 -1.68 8.45
N TRP A 570 17.66 -2.83 8.67
CA TRP A 570 17.08 -4.14 8.41
C TRP A 570 16.60 -4.76 9.71
N THR A 571 15.29 -4.96 9.89
CA THR A 571 14.74 -5.54 11.12
C THR A 571 14.14 -6.92 10.89
N LEU A 572 14.61 -7.90 11.67
CA LEU A 572 14.02 -9.22 11.82
C LEU A 572 13.49 -9.42 13.24
N VAL A 573 12.71 -10.48 13.45
CA VAL A 573 12.17 -10.86 14.76
C VAL A 573 12.52 -12.31 15.03
N THR A 574 12.94 -12.62 16.25
CA THR A 574 13.32 -13.99 16.64
C THR A 574 12.09 -14.87 16.90
N GLY A 575 12.18 -16.14 16.48
CA GLY A 575 11.22 -17.18 16.82
C GLY A 575 11.55 -17.86 18.15
N GLY A 576 10.94 -19.01 18.42
CA GLY A 576 11.25 -19.81 19.62
C GLY A 576 12.68 -20.37 19.68
N ASP A 577 13.39 -20.37 18.55
CA ASP A 577 14.81 -20.72 18.44
C ASP A 577 15.76 -19.59 18.85
N GLY A 578 15.23 -18.38 19.04
CA GLY A 578 16.03 -17.21 19.41
C GLY A 578 16.92 -16.66 18.31
N MET A 579 16.73 -17.05 17.05
CA MET A 579 17.63 -16.70 15.96
C MET A 579 17.04 -15.63 15.04
N ALA A 580 17.87 -14.66 14.65
CA ALA A 580 17.65 -13.77 13.51
C ALA A 580 18.81 -13.91 12.54
N VAL A 581 18.52 -14.19 11.26
CA VAL A 581 19.55 -14.45 10.24
C VAL A 581 19.45 -13.43 9.12
N PHE A 582 20.43 -12.54 9.02
CA PHE A 582 20.56 -11.58 7.92
C PHE A 582 21.46 -12.19 6.84
N GLY A 583 20.86 -12.67 5.75
CA GLY A 583 21.59 -13.00 4.52
C GLY A 583 21.99 -11.77 3.73
N GLY A 584 23.06 -11.88 2.93
CA GLY A 584 23.48 -10.83 2.01
C GLY A 584 24.18 -9.63 2.66
N VAL A 585 24.66 -9.79 3.90
CA VAL A 585 25.40 -8.74 4.62
C VAL A 585 26.78 -8.59 3.97
N THR A 586 27.11 -7.41 3.47
CA THR A 586 28.42 -7.17 2.86
C THR A 586 29.51 -7.17 3.93
N ASP A 587 30.75 -7.42 3.54
CA ASP A 587 31.89 -7.28 4.46
C ASP A 587 32.01 -5.84 4.99
N GLY A 588 32.36 -5.71 6.26
CA GLY A 588 32.55 -4.41 6.90
C GLY A 588 32.09 -4.38 8.36
N GLU A 589 32.10 -3.19 8.95
CA GLU A 589 31.53 -2.97 10.28
C GLU A 589 30.03 -2.74 10.18
N HIS A 590 29.30 -3.44 11.04
CA HIS A 590 27.85 -3.36 11.16
C HIS A 590 27.42 -3.06 12.58
N HIS A 591 26.41 -2.22 12.70
CA HIS A 591 25.74 -1.95 13.97
C HIS A 591 24.55 -2.87 14.15
N ILE A 592 24.46 -3.52 15.31
CA ILE A 592 23.33 -4.39 15.66
C ILE A 592 22.64 -3.82 16.89
N ALA A 593 21.32 -3.63 16.79
CA ALA A 593 20.45 -3.25 17.89
C ALA A 593 19.42 -4.36 18.17
N VAL A 594 19.39 -4.86 19.40
CA VAL A 594 18.47 -5.90 19.86
C VAL A 594 17.53 -5.30 20.90
N ARG A 595 16.21 -5.41 20.68
CA ARG A 595 15.19 -4.78 21.53
C ARG A 595 14.02 -5.69 21.85
N ARG A 596 13.57 -5.66 23.11
CA ARG A 596 12.27 -6.18 23.55
C ARG A 596 11.73 -5.32 24.69
N GLY A 597 10.59 -4.67 24.46
CA GLY A 597 10.04 -3.69 25.41
C GLY A 597 11.05 -2.57 25.70
N PRO A 598 11.38 -2.27 26.99
CA PRO A 598 12.36 -1.24 27.34
C PRO A 598 13.82 -1.70 27.22
N VAL A 599 14.08 -3.00 27.05
CA VAL A 599 15.44 -3.54 26.96
C VAL A 599 16.02 -3.24 25.58
N LEU A 600 17.21 -2.64 25.54
CA LEU A 600 17.96 -2.33 24.32
C LEU A 600 19.44 -2.69 24.51
N HIS A 601 19.94 -3.58 23.67
CA HIS A 601 21.36 -3.90 23.55
C HIS A 601 21.88 -3.43 22.19
N GLN A 602 23.08 -2.87 22.17
CA GLN A 602 23.73 -2.38 20.96
C GLN A 602 25.18 -2.86 20.91
N GLN A 603 25.62 -3.31 19.74
CA GLN A 603 27.00 -3.75 19.52
C GLN A 603 27.42 -3.54 18.06
N THR A 604 28.72 -3.32 17.85
CA THR A 604 29.32 -3.24 16.51
C THR A 604 30.05 -4.54 16.21
N VAL A 605 29.97 -4.99 14.97
CA VAL A 605 30.46 -6.30 14.53
C VAL A 605 31.13 -6.14 13.18
N ALA A 606 32.35 -6.64 13.05
CA ALA A 606 33.00 -6.77 11.77
C ALA A 606 32.61 -8.11 11.12
N THR A 607 32.00 -8.06 9.94
CA THR A 607 31.76 -9.22 9.07
C THR A 607 32.89 -9.32 8.04
N GLY A 608 33.26 -10.54 7.66
CA GLY A 608 34.19 -10.83 6.58
C GLY A 608 33.62 -11.92 5.68
N ALA A 609 34.46 -12.52 4.82
CA ALA A 609 34.06 -13.49 3.80
C ALA A 609 33.43 -14.82 4.29
N GLY A 610 33.05 -14.94 5.57
CA GLY A 610 32.45 -16.14 6.17
C GLY A 610 31.29 -15.79 7.11
N ALA A 611 30.44 -16.79 7.38
CA ALA A 611 29.26 -16.60 8.23
C ALA A 611 29.70 -16.12 9.63
N ALA A 612 29.05 -15.07 10.13
CA ALA A 612 29.30 -14.54 11.45
C ALA A 612 28.14 -14.92 12.37
N ARG A 613 28.43 -15.42 13.57
CA ARG A 613 27.42 -15.72 14.59
C ARG A 613 27.73 -14.97 15.86
N ILE A 614 26.71 -14.37 16.46
CA ILE A 614 26.85 -13.55 17.66
C ILE A 614 25.74 -13.89 18.63
N SER A 615 26.11 -14.03 19.90
CA SER A 615 25.17 -14.21 20.99
C SER A 615 24.99 -12.89 21.71
N VAL A 616 23.74 -12.47 21.88
CA VAL A 616 23.39 -11.30 22.71
C VAL A 616 22.78 -11.83 23.99
N GLU A 617 23.51 -11.68 25.09
CA GLU A 617 23.03 -11.96 26.43
C GLU A 617 22.11 -10.83 26.88
N THR A 618 20.85 -11.16 27.10
CA THR A 618 19.89 -10.22 27.67
C THR A 618 19.72 -10.63 29.13
N GLY A 619 20.14 -9.77 30.06
CA GLY A 619 20.02 -10.06 31.50
C GLY A 619 18.57 -10.36 31.94
N PRO A 620 18.38 -10.84 33.18
CA PRO A 620 17.06 -11.18 33.71
C PRO A 620 16.08 -10.00 33.74
#